data_AF-A0A378G2V2-F1
#
_entry.id   AF-A0A378G2V2-F1
#
_cell.length_a   1.000
_cell.length_b   1.000
_cell.length_c   1.000
_cell.angle_alpha   90.00
_cell.angle_beta   90.00
_cell.angle_gamma   90.00
#
_symmetry.space_group_name_H-M   'P 1'
#
loop_
_entity.id
_entity.type
_entity.pdbx_description
1 polymer ?
#
loop_
_entity_poly.entity_id
_entity_poly.type
_entity_poly.pdbx_seq_one_letter_code
_entity_poly.pdbx_strand_id
1 'polypeptide(L)'
;MSSELQKGDWVNSVLKGTVGASFVSSARDAGLTSTEISAVIKAMQWQMDFRKLKKGDEFSVLMSREMLDGKREQSQLLGVRLRSDGKDYYAIRAEDGKFYRPQRDGSGEGLYALPNGASVPRLL
;
A
#
# COMPACT_ATOMS: atom_id res chain seq x y z
N MET A 1 -12.29 22.02 30.73
CA MET A 1 -11.31 20.98 30.35
C MET A 1 -11.46 20.73 28.86
N SER A 2 -10.83 21.57 28.03
CA SER A 2 -10.81 21.35 26.58
C SER A 2 -9.75 20.29 26.30
N SER A 3 -10.14 19.12 25.82
CA SER A 3 -9.19 18.14 25.31
C SER A 3 -8.57 18.69 24.03
N GLU A 4 -7.42 19.33 24.14
CA GLU A 4 -6.50 19.52 23.03
C GLU A 4 -6.14 18.13 22.52
N LEU A 5 -6.77 17.74 21.41
CA LEU A 5 -6.46 16.55 20.64
C LEU A 5 -4.98 16.65 20.23
N GLN A 6 -4.10 15.96 20.95
CA GLN A 6 -2.73 15.75 20.49
C GLN A 6 -2.81 15.03 19.14
N LYS A 7 -2.54 15.76 18.06
CA LYS A 7 -2.39 15.18 16.73
C LYS A 7 -1.02 14.52 16.70
N GLY A 8 -0.97 13.21 16.50
CA GLY A 8 0.29 12.51 16.31
C GLY A 8 0.95 12.91 14.99
N ASP A 9 2.27 12.78 14.93
CA ASP A 9 3.02 13.02 13.70
C ASP A 9 2.85 11.83 12.75
N TRP A 10 2.36 12.10 11.54
CA TRP A 10 2.23 11.08 10.51
C TRP A 10 3.54 10.89 9.75
N VAL A 11 4.08 9.68 9.79
CA VAL A 11 5.34 9.32 9.16
C VAL A 11 5.10 8.30 8.05
N ASN A 12 5.62 8.58 6.86
CA ASN A 12 5.57 7.67 5.72
C ASN A 12 6.76 6.72 5.73
N SER A 13 6.51 5.45 5.43
CA SER A 13 7.54 4.40 5.34
C SER A 13 7.24 3.45 4.20
N VAL A 14 8.30 3.02 3.50
CA VAL A 14 8.22 2.01 2.45
C VAL A 14 8.80 0.70 2.98
N LEU A 15 7.97 -0.33 3.07
CA LEU A 15 8.37 -1.66 3.47
C LEU A 15 8.47 -2.54 2.23
N LYS A 16 9.63 -3.18 2.03
CA LYS A 16 9.92 -3.99 0.84
C LYS A 16 10.25 -5.41 1.26
N GLY A 17 9.96 -6.36 0.38
CA GLY A 17 10.37 -7.73 0.59
C GLY A 17 10.16 -8.61 -0.64
N THR A 18 10.65 -9.82 -0.51
CA THR A 18 10.49 -10.88 -1.50
C THR A 18 9.71 -12.02 -0.87
N VAL A 19 8.71 -12.53 -1.58
CA VAL A 19 7.89 -13.65 -1.14
C VAL A 19 8.79 -14.88 -0.98
N GLY A 20 8.77 -15.45 0.22
CA GLY A 20 9.44 -16.69 0.59
C GLY A 20 8.43 -17.83 0.60
N ALA A 21 8.08 -18.29 1.81
CA ALA A 21 7.06 -19.33 2.00
C ALA A 21 5.64 -18.84 1.71
N SER A 22 5.33 -17.59 2.05
CA SER A 22 4.05 -16.96 1.77
C SER A 22 4.20 -15.43 1.77
N PHE A 23 3.28 -14.72 1.11
CA PHE A 23 3.23 -13.26 1.21
C PHE A 23 3.10 -12.79 2.66
N VAL A 24 2.23 -13.45 3.44
CA VAL A 24 1.92 -13.03 4.81
C VAL A 24 3.14 -13.15 5.72
N SER A 25 3.91 -14.24 5.65
CA SER A 25 5.13 -14.41 6.44
C SER A 25 6.18 -13.36 6.05
N SER A 26 6.45 -13.22 4.75
CA SER A 26 7.46 -12.27 4.26
C SER A 26 7.09 -10.82 4.55
N ALA A 27 5.80 -10.47 4.52
CA ALA A 27 5.33 -9.13 4.87
C ALA A 27 5.49 -8.83 6.37
N ARG A 28 5.27 -9.83 7.24
CA ARG A 28 5.56 -9.69 8.68
C ARG A 28 7.05 -9.47 8.92
N ASP A 29 7.89 -10.27 8.26
CA ASP A 29 9.35 -10.14 8.36
C ASP A 29 9.84 -8.77 7.88
N ALA A 30 9.15 -8.19 6.89
CA ALA A 30 9.41 -6.84 6.40
C ALA A 30 8.92 -5.72 7.34
N GLY A 31 8.26 -6.05 8.47
CA GLY A 31 7.81 -5.08 9.47
C GLY A 31 6.37 -4.59 9.30
N LEU A 32 5.55 -5.28 8.48
CA LEU A 32 4.10 -5.03 8.42
C LEU A 32 3.40 -5.79 9.55
N THR A 33 2.43 -5.13 10.18
CA THR A 33 1.55 -5.76 11.16
C THR A 33 0.43 -6.55 10.48
N SER A 34 -0.17 -7.51 11.18
CA SER A 34 -1.26 -8.33 10.63
C SER A 34 -2.44 -7.49 10.08
N THR A 35 -2.73 -6.35 10.72
CA THR A 35 -3.75 -5.40 10.25
C THR A 35 -3.35 -4.74 8.92
N GLU A 36 -2.11 -4.30 8.79
CA GLU A 36 -1.59 -3.69 7.56
C GLU A 36 -1.51 -4.71 6.42
N ILE A 37 -1.09 -5.95 6.71
CA ILE A 37 -1.09 -7.05 5.74
C ILE A 37 -2.51 -7.31 5.22
N SER A 38 -3.50 -7.34 6.13
CA SER A 38 -4.90 -7.52 5.75
C SER A 38 -5.40 -6.37 4.88
N ALA A 39 -4.96 -5.14 5.14
CA ALA A 39 -5.30 -3.99 4.29
C ALA A 39 -4.69 -4.12 2.88
N VAL A 40 -3.44 -4.59 2.77
CA VAL A 40 -2.77 -4.85 1.48
C VAL A 40 -3.55 -5.90 0.68
N ILE A 41 -3.90 -7.03 1.29
CA ILE A 41 -4.66 -8.09 0.63
C ILE A 41 -6.01 -7.55 0.14
N LYS A 42 -6.74 -6.82 0.99
CA LYS A 42 -8.05 -6.22 0.62
C LYS A 42 -7.95 -5.22 -0.52
N ALA A 43 -6.91 -4.39 -0.55
CA ALA A 43 -6.69 -3.39 -1.60
C ALA A 43 -6.39 -4.01 -2.96
N MET A 44 -5.75 -5.19 -2.96
CA MET A 44 -5.26 -5.86 -4.17
C MET A 44 -6.13 -7.03 -4.63
N GLN A 45 -7.07 -7.52 -3.80
CA GLN A 45 -7.84 -8.75 -4.08
C GLN A 45 -8.62 -8.74 -5.41
N TRP A 46 -9.03 -7.55 -5.89
CA TRP A 46 -9.75 -7.41 -7.16
C TRP A 46 -8.82 -7.52 -8.38
N GLN A 47 -7.51 -7.34 -8.21
CA GLN A 47 -6.51 -7.46 -9.26
C GLN A 47 -5.81 -8.82 -9.28
N MET A 48 -5.63 -9.43 -8.11
CA MET A 48 -4.80 -10.62 -7.97
C MET A 48 -5.24 -11.53 -6.84
N ASP A 49 -5.03 -12.83 -7.06
CA ASP A 49 -5.14 -13.85 -6.04
C ASP A 49 -3.78 -14.08 -5.39
N PHE A 50 -3.63 -13.68 -4.11
CA PHE A 50 -2.37 -13.80 -3.37
C PHE A 50 -1.90 -15.25 -3.20
N ARG A 51 -2.79 -16.24 -3.34
CA ARG A 51 -2.41 -17.66 -3.30
C ARG A 51 -1.56 -18.07 -4.52
N LYS A 52 -1.56 -17.26 -5.58
CA LYS A 52 -0.75 -17.47 -6.78
C LYS A 52 0.64 -16.85 -6.69
N LEU A 53 0.92 -16.08 -5.64
CA LEU A 53 2.25 -15.54 -5.40
C LEU A 53 3.24 -16.67 -5.16
N LYS A 54 4.40 -16.56 -5.80
CA LYS A 54 5.45 -17.57 -5.76
C LYS A 54 6.66 -17.04 -5.02
N LYS A 55 7.50 -17.96 -4.57
CA LYS A 55 8.82 -17.60 -4.05
C LYS A 55 9.59 -16.78 -5.10
N GLY A 56 10.13 -15.64 -4.68
CA GLY A 56 10.83 -14.71 -5.58
C GLY A 56 9.99 -13.53 -6.06
N ASP A 57 8.66 -13.57 -5.91
CA ASP A 57 7.82 -12.41 -6.21
C ASP A 57 8.16 -11.25 -5.26
N GLU A 58 8.15 -10.02 -5.76
CA GLU A 58 8.58 -8.85 -5.00
C GLU A 58 7.38 -8.00 -4.59
N PHE A 59 7.47 -7.36 -3.43
CA PHE A 59 6.48 -6.40 -2.98
C PHE A 59 7.12 -5.13 -2.42
N SER A 60 6.39 -4.03 -2.53
CA SER A 60 6.70 -2.76 -1.88
C SER A 60 5.40 -2.13 -1.40
N VAL A 61 5.34 -1.76 -0.13
CA VAL A 61 4.15 -1.23 0.53
C VAL A 61 4.48 0.13 1.12
N LEU A 62 3.75 1.16 0.71
CA LEU A 62 3.82 2.50 1.27
C LEU A 62 2.76 2.66 2.36
N MET A 63 3.22 2.85 3.58
CA MET A 63 2.40 3.07 4.78
C MET A 63 2.61 4.48 5.32
N SER A 64 1.53 5.11 5.76
CA SER A 64 1.58 6.25 6.68
C SER A 64 1.24 5.77 8.08
N ARG A 65 2.00 6.15 9.10
CA ARG A 65 1.79 5.71 10.49
C ARG A 65 1.75 6.93 11.40
N GLU A 66 0.70 7.06 12.19
CA GLU A 66 0.61 8.08 13.23
C GLU A 66 1.45 7.65 14.42
N MET A 67 2.39 8.52 14.81
CA MET A 67 3.23 8.36 15.97
C MET A 67 2.78 9.34 17.05
N LEU A 68 2.38 8.82 18.21
CA LEU A 68 2.06 9.60 19.40
C LEU A 68 2.92 9.09 20.55
N ASP A 69 3.67 9.98 21.20
CA ASP A 69 4.57 9.64 22.32
C ASP A 69 5.54 8.47 21.99
N GLY A 70 6.03 8.44 20.75
CA GLY A 70 6.93 7.38 20.27
C GLY A 70 6.26 6.02 20.02
N LYS A 71 4.93 5.91 20.16
CA LYS A 71 4.13 4.73 19.87
C LYS A 71 3.32 4.90 18.58
N ARG A 72 3.15 3.80 17.85
CA ARG A 72 2.31 3.77 16.64
C ARG A 72 0.84 3.61 17.04
N GLU A 73 0.05 4.65 16.86
CA GLU A 73 -1.38 4.67 17.18
C GLU A 73 -2.22 4.19 15.99
N GLN A 74 -1.98 4.77 14.81
CA GLN A 74 -2.74 4.49 13.60
C GLN A 74 -1.83 4.15 12.42
N SER A 75 -2.37 3.43 11.44
CA SER A 75 -1.65 3.12 10.21
C SER A 75 -2.59 3.15 9.01
N GLN A 76 -2.12 3.75 7.91
CA GLN A 76 -2.86 3.94 6.68
C GLN A 76 -2.05 3.40 5.51
N LEU A 77 -2.63 2.44 4.79
CA LEU A 77 -2.07 1.98 3.52
C LEU A 77 -2.27 3.05 2.45
N LEU A 78 -1.18 3.54 1.88
CA LEU A 78 -1.19 4.53 0.80
C LEU A 78 -0.99 3.89 -0.57
N GLY A 79 -0.15 2.84 -0.65
CA GLY A 79 0.16 2.23 -1.93
C GLY A 79 0.81 0.86 -1.82
N VAL A 80 0.60 0.04 -2.85
CA VAL A 80 1.19 -1.29 -3.00
C VAL A 80 1.70 -1.43 -4.43
N ARG A 81 2.91 -1.96 -4.56
CA ARG A 81 3.41 -2.58 -5.80
C ARG A 81 3.70 -4.04 -5.51
N LEU A 82 3.21 -4.93 -6.37
CA LEU A 82 3.52 -6.36 -6.38
C LEU A 82 4.03 -6.74 -7.77
N ARG A 83 5.16 -7.43 -7.83
CA ARG A 83 5.74 -7.96 -9.07
C ARG A 83 5.68 -9.48 -9.04
N SER A 84 4.94 -10.06 -9.98
CA SER A 84 4.76 -11.51 -10.08
C SER A 84 4.71 -11.92 -11.55
N ASP A 85 5.39 -13.03 -11.91
CA ASP A 85 5.51 -13.54 -13.28
C ASP A 85 5.88 -12.45 -14.30
N GLY A 86 6.80 -11.55 -13.92
CA GLY A 86 7.28 -10.44 -14.76
C GLY A 86 6.31 -9.26 -14.92
N LYS A 87 5.12 -9.31 -14.31
CA LYS A 87 4.09 -8.26 -14.36
C LYS A 87 4.05 -7.46 -13.07
N ASP A 88 3.84 -6.16 -13.20
CA ASP A 88 3.60 -5.29 -12.05
C ASP A 88 2.09 -5.05 -11.83
N TYR A 89 1.69 -5.17 -10.58
CA TYR A 89 0.36 -4.90 -10.05
C TYR A 89 0.46 -3.78 -9.03
N TYR A 90 -0.52 -2.89 -9.02
CA TYR A 90 -0.46 -1.66 -8.25
C TYR A 90 -1.83 -1.34 -7.66
N ALA A 91 -1.87 -0.97 -6.39
CA ALA A 91 -3.04 -0.35 -5.77
C ALA A 91 -2.58 0.90 -5.04
N ILE A 92 -3.07 2.06 -5.46
CA ILE A 92 -2.74 3.35 -4.86
C ILE A 92 -4.02 3.96 -4.31
N ARG A 93 -3.96 4.43 -3.06
CA ARG A 93 -5.07 5.06 -2.36
C ARG A 93 -5.27 6.47 -2.89
N ALA A 94 -6.49 6.81 -3.30
CA ALA A 94 -6.86 8.19 -3.61
C ALA A 94 -7.44 8.91 -2.37
N GLU A 95 -7.73 10.19 -2.52
CA GLU A 95 -8.28 11.05 -1.47
C GLU A 95 -9.65 10.57 -0.95
N ASP A 96 -10.44 9.90 -1.81
CA ASP A 96 -11.71 9.27 -1.44
C ASP A 96 -11.55 8.00 -0.58
N GLY A 97 -10.31 7.60 -0.29
CA GLY A 97 -9.96 6.44 0.50
C GLY A 97 -10.02 5.10 -0.26
N LYS A 98 -10.39 5.10 -1.54
CA LYS A 98 -10.44 3.90 -2.39
C LYS A 98 -9.10 3.65 -3.08
N PHE A 99 -8.92 2.42 -3.54
CA PHE A 99 -7.70 1.97 -4.20
C PHE A 99 -7.89 1.81 -5.71
N TYR A 100 -6.93 2.33 -6.47
CA TYR A 100 -6.96 2.34 -7.92
C TYR A 100 -5.68 1.79 -8.52
N ARG A 101 -5.80 1.24 -9.72
CA ARG A 101 -4.63 0.83 -10.51
C ARG A 101 -4.21 1.99 -11.41
N PRO A 102 -2.93 2.37 -11.46
CA PRO A 102 -2.41 3.20 -12.51
C PRO A 102 -2.60 2.51 -13.87
N GLN A 103 -3.38 3.12 -14.74
CA GLN A 103 -3.46 2.85 -16.16
C GLN A 103 -2.25 3.51 -16.82
N ARG A 104 -1.34 2.71 -17.38
CA ARG A 104 -0.34 3.26 -18.30
C ARG A 104 -1.07 3.72 -19.54
N ASP A 105 -1.10 5.02 -19.82
CA ASP A 105 -1.25 5.43 -21.20
C ASP A 105 0.10 5.22 -21.92
N GLY A 106 0.08 5.21 -23.25
CA GLY A 106 1.28 4.94 -24.06
C GLY A 106 2.41 5.98 -23.90
N SER A 107 2.27 6.98 -23.02
CA SER A 107 3.27 8.03 -22.78
C SER A 107 4.41 7.60 -21.85
N GLY A 108 4.23 6.50 -21.11
CA GLY A 108 5.18 6.08 -20.07
C GLY A 108 4.95 6.75 -18.71
N GLU A 109 4.04 7.73 -18.62
CA GLU A 109 3.54 8.25 -17.34
C GLU A 109 2.32 7.41 -16.88
N GLY A 110 2.30 7.01 -15.60
CA GLY A 110 1.19 6.24 -15.05
C GLY A 110 0.00 7.15 -14.76
N LEU A 111 -1.05 7.12 -15.58
CA LEU A 111 -2.33 7.73 -15.25
C LEU A 111 -3.05 6.89 -14.20
N TYR A 112 -3.79 7.46 -13.27
CA TYR A 112 -4.60 6.68 -12.32
C TYR A 112 -5.99 6.49 -12.89
N ALA A 113 -6.43 5.24 -13.10
CA ALA A 113 -7.80 4.98 -13.55
C ALA A 113 -8.76 5.22 -12.39
N LEU A 114 -9.34 6.42 -12.32
CA LEU A 114 -10.44 6.74 -11.42
C LEU A 114 -11.76 6.64 -12.19
N PRO A 115 -12.85 6.11 -11.59
CA PRO A 115 -14.13 5.94 -12.27
C PRO A 115 -14.79 7.29 -12.65
N ASN A 116 -14.31 8.43 -12.15
CA ASN A 116 -15.02 9.72 -12.23
C ASN A 116 -14.14 10.94 -12.60
N GLY A 117 -12.96 10.77 -13.19
CA GLY A 117 -12.14 11.92 -13.64
C GLY A 117 -11.54 12.80 -12.53
N ALA A 118 -11.51 12.34 -11.28
CA ALA A 118 -10.75 13.01 -10.24
C ALA A 118 -9.23 12.86 -10.50
N SER A 119 -8.45 13.84 -10.06
CA SER A 119 -6.99 13.83 -10.17
C SER A 119 -6.39 13.50 -8.81
N VAL A 120 -5.47 12.54 -8.74
CA VAL A 120 -4.64 12.35 -7.54
C VAL A 120 -3.39 13.25 -7.64
N PRO A 121 -2.95 13.87 -6.53
CA PRO A 121 -1.72 14.66 -6.53
C PRO A 121 -0.51 13.81 -6.94
N ARG A 122 0.33 14.38 -7.81
CA ARG A 122 1.59 13.80 -8.29
C ARG A 122 2.53 13.59 -7.10
N LEU A 123 2.75 12.33 -6.69
CA LEU A 123 3.84 12.00 -5.78
C LEU A 123 5.09 11.69 -6.61
N LEU A 124 5.95 12.70 -6.78
CA LEU A 124 7.37 12.57 -7.06
C LEU A 124 8.12 13.21 -5.89
#